data_AF-A0A1Y4LKN9-F1
#
_entry.id   AF-A0A1Y4LKN9-F1
#
_cell.length_a   1.000
_cell.length_b   1.000
_cell.length_c   1.000
_cell.angle_alpha   90.00
_cell.angle_beta   90.00
_cell.angle_gamma   90.00
#
_symmetry.space_group_name_H-M   'P 1'
#
loop_
_entity.id
_entity.type
_entity.pdbx_description
1 polymer ?
#
loop_
_entity_poly.entity_id
_entity_poly.type
_entity_poly.pdbx_seq_one_letter_code
_entity_poly.pdbx_strand_id
1 'polypeptide(L)'
;MKRTLGIAILSALILAGTATAATEIQQQDAVFLDELGLFQGTEYGYELDRTMTRAEGAVMLVRLLGGEAEAKVSTYQTPFTDVPDWAQPYVGWLYENKLTNGTSKTTYSPNESMRFEQYA
;
A
#
# COMPACT_ATOMS: atom_id res chain seq x y z
N MET A 1 22.69 -33.08 -3.07
CA MET A 1 21.58 -32.34 -3.70
C MET A 1 21.59 -30.93 -3.12
N LYS A 2 22.02 -29.93 -3.88
CA LYS A 2 22.25 -28.55 -3.41
C LYS A 2 21.02 -27.71 -3.77
N ARG A 3 20.43 -27.05 -2.77
CA ARG A 3 19.25 -26.17 -2.87
C ARG A 3 19.75 -24.79 -3.31
N THR A 4 19.21 -24.24 -4.40
CA THR A 4 19.44 -22.84 -4.78
C THR A 4 18.10 -22.15 -4.89
N LEU A 5 17.84 -21.31 -3.89
CA LEU A 5 16.81 -20.27 -3.84
C LEU A 5 17.28 -19.13 -4.74
N GLY A 6 16.47 -18.67 -5.69
CA GLY A 6 16.80 -17.58 -6.60
C GLY A 6 15.56 -16.77 -6.95
N ILE A 7 15.48 -15.55 -6.41
CA ILE A 7 14.47 -14.52 -6.65
C ILE A 7 14.61 -14.02 -8.09
N ALA A 8 13.52 -14.00 -8.86
CA ALA A 8 13.46 -13.34 -10.16
C ALA A 8 12.15 -12.55 -10.25
N ILE A 9 12.23 -11.26 -9.89
CA ILE A 9 11.18 -10.27 -10.12
C ILE A 9 11.42 -9.61 -11.49
N LEU A 10 10.34 -9.50 -12.26
CA LEU A 10 10.12 -8.70 -13.48
C LEU A 10 10.88 -9.08 -14.77
N SER A 11 10.15 -9.72 -15.69
CA SER A 11 10.48 -9.84 -17.12
C SER A 11 9.47 -9.06 -17.97
N ALA A 12 9.95 -8.38 -19.01
CA ALA A 12 9.27 -7.42 -19.87
C ALA A 12 8.62 -8.02 -21.15
N LEU A 13 7.65 -7.30 -21.78
CA LEU A 13 7.44 -7.01 -23.24
C LEU A 13 5.94 -6.78 -23.61
N ILE A 14 5.48 -5.59 -24.05
CA ILE A 14 5.42 -4.95 -25.41
C ILE A 14 4.21 -5.33 -26.33
N LEU A 15 3.35 -4.29 -26.52
CA LEU A 15 2.47 -3.86 -27.62
C LEU A 15 1.35 -4.75 -28.24
N ALA A 16 0.14 -4.19 -28.19
CA ALA A 16 -1.11 -4.43 -28.95
C ALA A 16 -1.96 -5.68 -28.61
N GLY A 17 -1.38 -6.78 -28.16
CA GLY A 17 -2.08 -7.86 -27.44
C GLY A 17 -1.96 -7.74 -25.92
N THR A 18 -1.27 -6.70 -25.47
CA THR A 18 -0.77 -6.55 -24.10
C THR A 18 -1.77 -5.99 -23.13
N ALA A 19 -2.84 -5.31 -23.57
CA ALA A 19 -3.81 -4.76 -22.63
C ALA A 19 -4.50 -5.90 -21.86
N THR A 20 -5.12 -6.86 -22.55
CA THR A 20 -5.83 -7.97 -21.91
C THR A 20 -4.91 -8.87 -21.09
N ALA A 21 -3.74 -9.23 -21.60
CA ALA A 21 -2.76 -10.04 -20.87
C ALA A 21 -2.15 -9.28 -19.67
N ALA A 22 -1.89 -7.97 -19.80
CA ALA A 22 -1.44 -7.16 -18.67
C ALA A 22 -2.54 -7.02 -17.61
N THR A 23 -3.81 -6.84 -18.02
CA THR A 23 -4.95 -6.80 -17.10
C THR A 23 -5.13 -8.13 -16.37
N GLU A 24 -4.97 -9.27 -17.06
CA GLU A 24 -5.02 -10.61 -16.44
C GLU A 24 -3.88 -10.83 -15.44
N ILE A 25 -2.66 -10.42 -15.77
CA ILE A 25 -1.50 -10.50 -14.86
C ILE A 25 -1.71 -9.56 -13.65
N GLN A 26 -2.13 -8.31 -13.88
CA GLN A 26 -2.43 -7.36 -12.81
C GLN A 26 -3.53 -7.88 -11.87
N GLN A 27 -4.54 -8.54 -12.41
CA GLN A 27 -5.60 -9.16 -11.63
C GLN A 27 -5.08 -10.34 -10.80
N GLN A 28 -4.20 -11.18 -11.36
CA GLN A 28 -3.58 -12.28 -10.60
C GLN A 28 -2.68 -11.76 -9.48
N ASP A 29 -1.89 -10.71 -9.73
CA ASP A 29 -1.06 -10.08 -8.72
C ASP A 29 -1.92 -9.48 -7.60
N ALA A 30 -3.04 -8.85 -7.93
CA ALA A 30 -3.98 -8.32 -6.95
C ALA A 30 -4.61 -9.41 -6.08
N VAL A 31 -5.01 -10.54 -6.67
CA VAL A 31 -5.49 -11.72 -5.93
C VAL A 31 -4.40 -12.28 -5.02
N PHE A 32 -3.16 -12.40 -5.50
CA PHE A 32 -2.05 -12.88 -4.69
C PHE A 32 -1.78 -11.97 -3.49
N LEU A 33 -1.79 -10.65 -3.70
CA LEU A 33 -1.62 -9.67 -2.63
C LEU A 33 -2.80 -9.66 -1.64
N ASP A 34 -4.01 -9.94 -2.10
CA ASP A 34 -5.19 -10.15 -1.25
C ASP A 34 -5.06 -11.40 -0.38
N GLU A 35 -4.61 -12.52 -0.96
CA GLU A 35 -4.34 -13.76 -0.22
C GLU A 35 -3.27 -13.55 0.86
N LEU A 36 -2.29 -12.66 0.62
CA LEU A 36 -1.31 -12.24 1.61
C LEU A 36 -1.85 -11.23 2.63
N GLY A 37 -3.09 -10.77 2.47
CA GLY A 37 -3.74 -9.76 3.31
C GLY A 37 -3.24 -8.34 3.07
N LEU A 38 -2.41 -8.11 2.05
CA LEU A 38 -1.81 -6.81 1.75
C LEU A 38 -2.77 -5.91 0.97
N PHE A 39 -3.64 -6.50 0.15
CA PHE A 39 -4.51 -5.74 -0.75
C PHE A 39 -5.94 -6.26 -0.71
N GLN A 40 -6.84 -5.53 -0.04
CA GLN A 40 -8.22 -6.01 0.21
C GLN A 40 -9.26 -5.42 -0.74
N GLY A 41 -8.86 -4.55 -1.67
CA GLY A 41 -9.76 -3.82 -2.55
C GLY A 41 -10.74 -2.89 -1.81
N THR A 42 -11.74 -2.42 -2.54
CA THR A 42 -12.86 -1.62 -2.06
C THR A 42 -14.20 -2.29 -2.44
N GLU A 43 -15.31 -1.59 -2.21
CA GLU A 43 -16.63 -2.05 -2.66
C GLU A 43 -16.75 -2.20 -4.19
N TYR A 44 -15.82 -1.62 -4.96
CA TYR A 44 -15.76 -1.72 -6.43
C TYR A 44 -14.71 -2.72 -6.93
N GLY A 45 -14.19 -3.58 -6.05
CA GLY A 45 -13.11 -4.53 -6.36
C GLY A 45 -11.72 -3.95 -6.12
N TYR A 46 -10.74 -4.38 -6.89
CA TYR A 46 -9.33 -3.99 -6.69
C TYR A 46 -8.96 -2.60 -7.22
N GLU A 47 -9.77 -2.02 -8.11
CA GLU A 47 -9.56 -0.67 -8.68
C GLU A 47 -8.14 -0.42 -9.22
N LEU A 48 -7.55 -1.41 -9.91
CA LEU A 48 -6.14 -1.39 -10.33
C LEU A 48 -5.77 -0.26 -11.31
N ASP A 49 -6.76 0.35 -11.94
CA ASP A 49 -6.58 1.46 -12.88
C ASP A 49 -6.51 2.84 -12.22
N ARG A 50 -6.77 2.94 -10.92
CA ARG A 50 -6.67 4.21 -10.19
C ARG A 50 -5.35 4.33 -9.44
N THR A 51 -4.84 5.56 -9.33
CA THR A 51 -3.69 5.83 -8.47
C THR A 51 -4.11 5.74 -7.01
N MET A 52 -3.36 4.95 -6.25
CA MET A 52 -3.51 4.81 -4.80
C MET A 52 -3.25 6.14 -4.09
N THR A 53 -4.03 6.40 -3.05
CA THR A 53 -3.84 7.56 -2.17
C THR A 53 -2.78 7.28 -1.10
N ARG A 54 -2.23 8.34 -0.49
CA ARG A 54 -1.27 8.21 0.63
C ARG A 54 -1.82 7.43 1.81
N ALA A 55 -3.10 7.62 2.14
CA ALA A 55 -3.74 6.88 3.24
C ALA A 55 -3.88 5.38 2.94
N GLU A 56 -4.20 5.01 1.70
CA GLU A 56 -4.23 3.60 1.28
C GLU A 56 -2.83 2.99 1.27
N GLY A 57 -1.83 3.74 0.81
CA GLY A 57 -0.42 3.34 0.87
C GLY A 57 0.04 3.10 2.32
N ALA A 58 -0.41 3.91 3.27
CA ALA A 58 -0.13 3.72 4.69
C ALA A 58 -0.70 2.38 5.20
N VAL A 59 -1.96 2.06 4.86
CA VAL A 59 -2.58 0.77 5.23
C VAL A 59 -1.77 -0.40 4.68
N MET A 60 -1.39 -0.34 3.40
CA MET A 60 -0.61 -1.40 2.76
C MET A 60 0.77 -1.57 3.41
N LEU A 61 1.45 -0.47 3.74
CA LEU A 61 2.76 -0.54 4.39
C LEU A 61 2.67 -1.14 5.79
N VAL A 62 1.66 -0.75 6.59
CA VAL A 62 1.44 -1.33 7.92
C VAL A 62 1.18 -2.84 7.84
N ARG A 63 0.37 -3.29 6.87
CA ARG A 63 0.10 -4.71 6.63
C ARG A 63 1.35 -5.47 6.21
N LEU A 64 2.12 -4.90 5.30
CA LEU A 64 3.39 -5.47 4.84
C LEU A 64 4.37 -5.67 6.00
N LEU A 65 4.38 -4.76 6.96
CA LEU A 65 5.23 -4.82 8.14
C LEU A 65 4.63 -5.66 9.29
N GLY A 66 3.44 -6.24 9.12
CA GLY A 66 2.74 -7.02 10.13
C GLY A 66 2.19 -6.20 11.31
N GLY A 67 2.14 -4.87 11.19
CA GLY A 67 1.74 -3.95 12.26
C GLY A 67 0.23 -3.76 12.42
N GLU A 68 -0.60 -4.33 11.54
CA GLU A 68 -2.04 -4.01 11.47
C GLU A 68 -2.79 -4.32 12.78
N ALA A 69 -2.46 -5.43 13.44
CA ALA A 69 -3.12 -5.81 14.69
C ALA A 69 -2.85 -4.78 15.81
N GLU A 70 -1.61 -4.31 15.91
CA GLU A 70 -1.21 -3.30 16.89
C GLU A 70 -1.80 -1.93 16.56
N ALA A 71 -1.74 -1.55 15.27
CA ALA A 71 -2.27 -0.30 14.78
C ALA A 71 -3.75 -0.12 15.13
N LYS A 72 -4.56 -1.18 14.99
CA LYS A 72 -6.02 -1.14 15.23
C LYS A 72 -6.43 -1.05 16.71
N VAL A 73 -5.59 -1.46 17.65
CA VAL A 73 -5.93 -1.51 19.08
C VAL A 73 -5.28 -0.40 19.91
N SER A 74 -4.32 0.30 19.32
CA SER A 74 -3.57 1.36 19.98
C SER A 74 -4.13 2.74 19.65
N THR A 75 -3.80 3.74 20.47
CA THR A 75 -4.09 5.14 20.19
C THR A 75 -2.78 5.88 19.99
N TYR A 76 -2.60 6.51 18.82
CA TYR A 76 -1.40 7.24 18.47
C TYR A 76 -1.67 8.74 18.50
N GLN A 77 -0.71 9.51 19.00
CA GLN A 77 -0.75 10.96 18.90
C GLN A 77 0.05 11.37 17.66
N THR A 78 -0.61 12.00 16.70
CA THR A 78 0.04 12.57 15.52
C THR A 78 -0.25 14.08 15.47
N PRO A 79 0.63 14.89 14.87
CA PRO A 79 0.36 16.30 14.67
C PRO A 79 -0.61 16.56 13.50
N PHE A 80 -1.00 15.53 12.76
CA PHE A 80 -1.80 15.64 11.55
C PHE A 80 -3.27 15.85 11.88
N THR A 81 -3.86 16.88 11.29
CA THR A 81 -5.24 17.31 11.57
C THR A 81 -6.23 16.90 10.47
N ASP A 82 -5.72 16.37 9.36
CA ASP A 82 -6.45 16.08 8.13
C ASP A 82 -6.64 14.57 7.88
N VAL A 83 -6.17 13.70 8.78
CA VAL A 83 -6.25 12.24 8.62
C VAL A 83 -7.67 11.74 9.00
N PRO A 84 -8.39 11.08 8.08
CA PRO A 84 -9.72 10.54 8.38
C PRO A 84 -9.66 9.38 9.38
N ASP A 85 -10.72 9.19 10.16
CA ASP A 85 -10.76 8.22 11.27
C ASP A 85 -10.33 6.80 10.89
N TRP A 86 -10.72 6.33 9.70
CA TRP A 86 -10.35 4.99 9.23
C TRP A 86 -8.84 4.83 9.00
N ALA A 87 -8.13 5.91 8.67
CA ALA A 87 -6.70 5.91 8.36
C ALA A 87 -5.83 6.25 9.58
N GLN A 88 -6.39 6.92 10.59
CA GLN A 88 -5.69 7.31 11.82
C GLN A 88 -4.88 6.18 12.48
N PRO A 89 -5.40 4.97 12.71
CA PRO A 89 -4.61 3.90 13.34
C PRO A 89 -3.35 3.55 12.54
N TYR A 90 -3.45 3.50 11.22
CA TYR A 90 -2.35 3.12 10.33
C TYR A 90 -1.31 4.24 10.19
N VAL A 91 -1.77 5.47 9.96
CA VAL A 91 -0.89 6.65 9.87
C VAL A 91 -0.19 6.89 11.22
N GLY A 92 -0.92 6.70 12.33
CA GLY A 92 -0.40 6.79 13.68
C GLY A 92 0.70 5.77 13.96
N TRP A 93 0.45 4.49 13.64
CA TRP A 93 1.45 3.43 13.81
C TRP A 93 2.72 3.73 13.01
N LEU A 94 2.59 4.16 11.75
CA LEU A 94 3.75 4.54 10.93
C LEU A 94 4.49 5.76 11.49
N TYR A 95 3.77 6.73 12.02
CA TYR A 95 4.36 7.94 12.59
C TYR A 95 5.18 7.63 13.84
N GLU A 96 4.63 6.85 14.77
CA GLU A 96 5.33 6.40 15.99
C GLU A 96 6.60 5.60 15.65
N ASN A 97 6.51 4.74 14.63
CA ASN A 97 7.63 3.95 14.13
C ASN A 97 8.59 4.74 13.22
N LYS A 98 8.34 6.04 13.00
CA LYS A 98 9.17 6.94 12.16
C LYS A 98 9.28 6.49 10.69
N LEU A 99 8.24 5.84 10.19
CA LEU A 99 8.11 5.32 8.82
C LEU A 99 7.30 6.24 7.91
N THR A 100 6.71 7.31 8.45
CA THR A 100 6.01 8.30 7.64
C THR A 100 6.20 9.71 8.18
N ASN A 101 6.13 10.68 7.26
CA ASN A 101 6.12 12.11 7.55
C ASN A 101 4.90 12.74 6.88
N GLY A 102 4.46 13.86 7.44
CA GLY A 102 3.47 14.73 6.81
C GLY A 102 4.05 15.49 5.62
N THR A 103 3.16 15.99 4.77
CA THR A 103 3.48 16.99 3.75
C THR A 103 3.71 18.37 4.36
N SER A 104 3.26 18.57 5.60
CA SER A 104 3.59 19.71 6.45
C SER A 104 3.78 19.25 7.91
N LYS A 105 4.05 20.20 8.81
CA LYS A 105 4.10 19.92 10.26
C LYS A 105 2.79 19.38 10.83
N THR A 106 1.65 19.71 10.20
CA THR A 106 0.30 19.39 10.73
C THR A 106 -0.63 18.77 9.69
N THR A 107 -0.08 18.39 8.53
CA THR A 107 -0.84 17.89 7.37
C THR A 107 -0.19 16.62 6.85
N TYR A 108 -0.99 15.57 6.66
CA TYR A 108 -0.56 14.30 6.09
C TYR A 108 -0.82 14.21 4.58
N SER A 109 -1.82 14.94 4.08
CA SER A 109 -2.36 14.86 2.72
C SER A 109 -2.87 13.46 2.37
N PRO A 110 -3.84 12.87 3.10
CA PRO A 110 -4.24 11.47 2.93
C PRO A 110 -4.78 11.15 1.54
N ASN A 111 -5.41 12.12 0.87
CA ASN A 111 -6.04 11.95 -0.44
C ASN A 111 -5.11 12.29 -1.62
N GLU A 112 -3.89 12.77 -1.35
CA GLU A 112 -2.92 12.97 -2.43
C GLU A 112 -2.49 11.61 -3.00
N SER A 113 -2.33 11.57 -4.32
CA SER A 113 -1.84 10.38 -5.01
C SER A 113 -0.42 10.03 -4.56
N MET A 114 -0.19 8.74 -4.31
CA MET A 114 1.14 8.23 -4.05
C MET A 114 2.04 8.39 -5.27
N ARG A 115 3.23 8.94 -5.07
CA ARG A 115 4.28 9.02 -6.10
C ARG A 115 5.38 8.02 -5.80
N PHE A 116 6.09 7.56 -6.84
CA PHE A 116 7.13 6.53 -6.70
C PHE A 116 8.20 6.91 -5.66
N GLU A 117 8.53 8.21 -5.54
CA GLU A 117 9.51 8.72 -4.59
C GLU A 117 9.10 8.53 -3.12
N GLN A 118 7.85 8.15 -2.84
CA GLN A 118 7.35 7.87 -1.50
C GLN A 118 7.54 6.40 -1.07
N TYR A 119 7.98 5.53 -1.99
CA TYR A 119 8.32 4.13 -1.71
C TYR A 119 9.83 3.87 -1.53
N ALA A 120 10.69 4.84 -1.87
CA ALA A 120 12.16 4.72 -1.85
C ALA A 120 12.77 5.27 -0.56
#